data_AF-A0AAT9FJ15-F1
#
_entry.id   AF-A0AAT9FJ15-F1
#
_cell.length_a   1.000
_cell.length_b   1.000
_cell.length_c   1.000
_cell.angle_alpha   90.00
_cell.angle_beta   90.00
_cell.angle_gamma   90.00
#
_symmetry.space_group_name_H-M   'P 1'
#
loop_
_entity.id
_entity.type
_entity.pdbx_description
1 polymer ?
#
loop_
_entity_poly.entity_id
_entity_poly.type
_entity_poly.pdbx_seq_one_letter_code
_entity_poly.pdbx_strand_id
1 'polypeptide(L)'
;MGGDVYGPENTLACYKMALEHLVHRKGFTYVELDVQESLDGKVVVFHDLDSIKRLVPRTAGNLKAMERVLKRKRFEAVTIEDLTLREIKSLNLAGGAKIPELEEVFQMSVKHKLKKPILVEVKRIRTDKCRESLIAMLEKYRGVLAVDLLAFRKNFEVSFPDPVRWGTRMKAAGLRVFTSMRRKVGKNCLICDVEAMTPMPRFHTAVEQQGFTVRDANSRVLHYPVKFPLLSSGKGVLRVGVFNAKDDSGDRGVRVSVIDGDGRRVASRFVKGSGWEWFEVPANGRKDLFVRLEDADTSFGGRHPGNVGALKVNLIY
;
A
#
# COMPACT_ATOMS: atom_id res chain seq x y z
N MET A 1 5.93 1.16 3.17
CA MET A 1 7.22 0.43 3.01
C MET A 1 7.43 -0.06 1.58
N GLY A 2 8.64 0.05 1.02
CA GLY A 2 8.89 -0.42 -0.36
C GLY A 2 9.08 -1.93 -0.56
N GLY A 3 9.09 -2.75 0.50
CA GLY A 3 9.41 -4.19 0.42
C GLY A 3 8.23 -5.15 0.61
N ASP A 4 7.01 -4.63 0.71
CA ASP A 4 5.75 -5.37 0.87
C ASP A 4 5.50 -6.41 -0.24
N VAL A 5 6.20 -6.29 -1.37
CA VAL A 5 6.26 -7.29 -2.44
C VAL A 5 6.93 -8.61 -2.00
N TYR A 6 7.81 -8.59 -0.99
CA TYR A 6 8.64 -9.74 -0.57
C TYR A 6 8.15 -10.44 0.70
N GLY A 7 7.15 -9.89 1.39
CA GLY A 7 6.65 -10.46 2.63
C GLY A 7 5.69 -9.50 3.32
N PRO A 8 5.23 -9.84 4.55
CA PRO A 8 4.36 -8.96 5.30
C PRO A 8 5.02 -7.59 5.48
N GLU A 9 4.28 -6.54 5.11
CA GLU A 9 4.66 -5.15 5.32
C GLU A 9 5.10 -4.91 6.76
N ASN A 10 5.92 -3.87 6.98
CA ASN A 10 6.28 -3.43 8.32
C ASN A 10 6.99 -4.50 9.19
N THR A 11 7.70 -5.44 8.56
CA THR A 11 8.54 -6.45 9.25
C THR A 11 10.03 -6.25 9.00
N LEU A 12 10.88 -6.71 9.93
CA LEU A 12 12.34 -6.66 9.74
C LEU A 12 12.80 -7.48 8.53
N ALA A 13 12.18 -8.64 8.28
CA ALA A 13 12.53 -9.48 7.13
C ALA A 13 12.24 -8.75 5.80
N CYS A 14 11.03 -8.20 5.66
CA CYS A 14 10.63 -7.38 4.53
C CYS A 14 11.55 -6.16 4.36
N TYR A 15 11.87 -5.48 5.47
CA TYR A 15 12.72 -4.30 5.43
C TYR A 15 14.16 -4.64 5.02
N LYS A 16 14.72 -5.75 5.51
CA LYS A 16 16.03 -6.25 5.10
C LYS A 16 16.08 -6.50 3.58
N MET A 17 15.06 -7.17 3.04
CA MET A 17 14.96 -7.41 1.58
C MET A 17 14.91 -6.09 0.79
N ALA A 18 14.20 -5.07 1.30
CA ALA A 18 14.18 -3.75 0.68
C ALA A 18 15.57 -3.10 0.68
N LEU A 19 16.29 -3.16 1.80
CA LEU A 19 17.66 -2.65 1.94
C LEU A 19 18.64 -3.35 0.99
N GLU A 20 18.47 -4.65 0.74
CA GLU A 20 19.39 -5.43 -0.10
C GLU A 20 19.09 -5.28 -1.61
N HIS A 21 17.83 -5.07 -1.99
CA HIS A 21 17.42 -5.21 -3.40
C HIS A 21 16.68 -4.01 -4.01
N LEU A 22 16.12 -3.11 -3.19
CA LEU A 22 15.22 -2.05 -3.66
C LEU A 22 15.82 -0.66 -3.52
N VAL A 23 16.49 -0.37 -2.41
CA VAL A 23 16.98 0.99 -2.11
C VAL A 23 18.01 1.50 -3.12
N HIS A 24 18.65 0.60 -3.87
CA HIS A 24 19.62 0.93 -4.93
C HIS A 24 18.99 1.17 -6.30
N ARG A 25 17.70 0.88 -6.47
CA ARG A 25 17.03 1.03 -7.77
C ARG A 25 16.80 2.51 -8.11
N LYS A 26 16.94 2.83 -9.40
CA LYS A 26 16.54 4.13 -9.95
C LYS A 26 15.05 4.33 -9.69
N GLY A 27 14.66 5.50 -9.19
CA GLY A 27 13.28 5.81 -8.78
C GLY A 27 12.94 5.49 -7.32
N PHE A 28 13.78 4.76 -6.58
CA PHE A 28 13.57 4.59 -5.14
C PHE A 28 13.97 5.88 -4.40
N THR A 29 13.00 6.56 -3.80
CA THR A 29 13.20 7.90 -3.22
C THR A 29 13.46 7.84 -1.72
N TYR A 30 12.61 7.15 -0.96
CA TYR A 30 12.69 7.06 0.50
C TYR A 30 12.11 5.75 1.02
N VAL A 31 12.49 5.37 2.23
CA VAL A 31 11.83 4.34 3.03
C VAL A 31 10.73 5.02 3.82
N GLU A 32 9.55 4.40 3.90
CA GLU A 32 8.47 4.86 4.77
C GLU A 32 8.06 3.74 5.72
N LEU A 33 7.82 4.14 6.98
CA LEU A 33 7.55 3.28 8.13
C LEU A 33 6.35 3.82 8.89
N ASP A 34 5.37 2.98 9.22
CA ASP A 34 4.24 3.38 10.06
C ASP A 34 4.53 3.08 11.53
N VAL A 35 4.35 4.06 12.42
CA VAL A 35 4.62 3.87 13.85
C VAL A 35 3.40 4.09 14.74
N GLN A 36 3.32 3.25 15.76
CA GLN A 36 2.28 3.27 16.79
C GLN A 36 2.91 3.06 18.18
N GLU A 37 2.20 3.53 19.20
CA GLU A 37 2.54 3.30 20.61
C GLU A 37 1.87 2.03 21.16
N SER A 38 2.67 1.15 21.76
CA SER A 38 2.21 -0.01 22.54
C SER A 38 1.55 0.41 23.88
N LEU A 39 0.90 -0.53 24.56
CA LEU A 39 0.31 -0.30 25.88
C LEU A 39 1.30 0.27 26.91
N ASP A 40 2.56 -0.18 26.86
CA ASP A 40 3.64 0.18 27.78
C ASP A 40 4.55 1.32 27.25
N GLY A 41 4.09 2.06 26.23
CA GLY A 41 4.73 3.29 25.78
C GLY A 41 5.95 3.09 24.88
N LYS A 42 6.00 1.99 24.13
CA LYS A 42 7.07 1.67 23.17
C LYS A 42 6.63 1.96 21.75
N VAL A 43 7.56 2.41 20.92
CA VAL A 43 7.30 2.73 19.51
C VAL A 43 7.53 1.48 18.66
N VAL A 44 6.47 0.95 18.07
CA VAL A 44 6.51 -0.22 17.20
C VAL A 44 6.13 0.14 15.78
N VAL A 45 6.61 -0.65 14.81
CA VAL A 45 6.36 -0.43 13.38
C VAL A 45 5.16 -1.26 12.93
N PHE A 46 4.02 -0.61 12.73
CA PHE A 46 2.76 -1.27 12.37
C PHE A 46 1.76 -0.28 11.76
N HIS A 47 1.11 -0.68 10.65
CA HIS A 47 0.23 0.22 9.88
C HIS A 47 -1.19 0.33 10.43
N ASP A 48 -1.85 -0.81 10.71
CA ASP A 48 -3.30 -0.83 10.95
C ASP A 48 -3.65 -0.27 12.33
N LEU A 49 -4.58 0.69 12.36
CA LEU A 49 -5.05 1.35 13.58
C LEU A 49 -6.20 0.61 14.26
N ASP A 50 -7.09 0.00 13.47
CA ASP A 50 -8.38 -0.48 13.97
C ASP A 50 -8.35 -1.94 14.43
N SER A 51 -7.38 -2.72 13.93
CA SER A 51 -7.24 -4.14 14.29
C SER A 51 -5.91 -4.70 13.81
N ILE A 52 -5.32 -5.62 14.58
CA ILE A 52 -4.13 -6.38 14.16
C ILE A 52 -4.45 -7.53 13.19
N LYS A 53 -5.73 -7.89 13.03
CA LYS A 53 -6.17 -9.16 12.42
C LYS A 53 -5.73 -9.38 10.97
N ARG A 54 -5.43 -8.30 10.23
CA ARG A 54 -4.98 -8.39 8.82
C ARG A 54 -3.60 -9.03 8.72
N LEU A 55 -2.70 -8.70 9.63
CA LEU A 55 -1.30 -9.14 9.59
C LEU A 55 -1.00 -10.25 10.60
N VAL A 56 -1.74 -10.30 11.71
CA VAL A 56 -1.55 -11.30 12.77
C VAL A 56 -2.54 -12.45 12.56
N PRO A 57 -2.11 -13.65 12.14
CA PRO A 57 -2.99 -14.81 12.00
C PRO A 57 -3.49 -15.31 13.36
N ARG A 58 -4.68 -15.91 13.36
CA ARG A 58 -5.33 -16.46 14.56
C ARG A 58 -4.81 -17.86 14.89
N THR A 59 -3.55 -17.96 15.32
CA THR A 59 -2.91 -19.22 15.73
C THR A 59 -2.95 -19.42 17.25
N ALA A 60 -2.83 -20.66 17.73
CA ALA A 60 -2.76 -20.93 19.18
C ALA A 60 -1.64 -20.15 19.88
N GLY A 61 -0.47 -20.01 19.23
CA GLY A 61 0.65 -19.21 19.77
C GLY A 61 0.30 -17.72 19.90
N ASN A 62 -0.33 -17.12 18.90
CA ASN A 62 -0.73 -15.71 18.94
C ASN A 62 -1.86 -15.47 19.94
N LEU A 63 -2.81 -16.40 20.06
CA LEU A 63 -3.88 -16.33 21.05
C LEU A 63 -3.31 -16.38 22.47
N LYS A 64 -2.33 -17.27 22.72
CA LYS A 64 -1.62 -17.34 24.00
C LYS A 64 -0.85 -16.05 24.30
N ALA A 65 -0.17 -15.48 23.31
CA ALA A 65 0.55 -14.21 23.45
C ALA A 65 -0.38 -13.03 23.82
N MET A 66 -1.69 -13.13 23.53
CA MET A 66 -2.68 -12.09 23.79
C MET A 66 -3.70 -12.48 24.86
N GLU A 67 -3.45 -13.53 25.63
CA GLU A 67 -4.42 -14.10 26.56
C GLU A 67 -5.02 -13.04 27.50
N ARG A 68 -4.17 -12.12 28.00
CA ARG A 68 -4.59 -11.00 28.85
C ARG A 68 -5.63 -10.10 28.18
N VAL A 69 -5.40 -9.73 26.92
CA VAL A 69 -6.30 -8.83 26.17
C VAL A 69 -7.57 -9.55 25.76
N LEU A 70 -7.45 -10.83 25.37
CA LEU A 70 -8.58 -11.63 24.90
C LEU A 70 -9.62 -11.96 25.99
N LYS A 71 -9.26 -11.78 27.27
CA LYS A 71 -10.22 -11.82 28.39
C LYS A 71 -11.22 -10.66 28.35
N ARG A 72 -10.93 -9.58 27.61
CA ARG A 72 -11.72 -8.34 27.60
C ARG A 72 -12.15 -7.90 26.20
N LYS A 73 -11.41 -8.30 25.17
CA LYS A 73 -11.66 -7.93 23.78
C LYS A 73 -11.72 -9.16 22.89
N ARG A 74 -12.58 -9.10 21.88
CA ARG A 74 -12.54 -10.06 20.78
C ARG A 74 -11.26 -9.86 19.97
N PHE A 75 -10.71 -10.94 19.43
CA PHE A 75 -9.51 -10.92 18.59
C PHE A 75 -9.57 -9.86 17.49
N GLU A 76 -10.73 -9.72 16.83
CA GLU A 76 -10.92 -8.79 15.71
C GLU A 76 -10.87 -7.31 16.14
N ALA A 77 -10.98 -7.02 17.44
CA ALA A 77 -10.96 -5.68 18.02
C ALA A 77 -9.65 -5.37 18.77
N VAL A 78 -8.69 -6.28 18.76
CA VAL A 78 -7.37 -6.04 19.38
C VAL A 78 -6.55 -5.10 18.50
N THR A 79 -6.01 -4.05 19.11
CA THR A 79 -5.14 -3.07 18.46
C THR A 79 -3.74 -3.07 19.10
N ILE A 80 -2.78 -2.36 18.50
CA ILE A 80 -1.42 -2.25 19.05
C ILE A 80 -1.41 -1.62 20.45
N GLU A 81 -2.26 -0.62 20.68
CA GLU A 81 -2.39 0.08 21.97
C GLU A 81 -2.91 -0.80 23.12
N ASP A 82 -3.46 -1.98 22.81
CA ASP A 82 -3.90 -2.97 23.81
C ASP A 82 -2.77 -3.86 24.32
N LEU A 83 -1.66 -3.94 23.58
CA LEU A 83 -0.61 -4.92 23.77
C LEU A 83 0.67 -4.27 24.31
N THR A 84 1.31 -4.90 25.29
CA THR A 84 2.68 -4.55 25.70
C THR A 84 3.67 -4.93 24.61
N LEU A 85 4.85 -4.31 24.62
CA LEU A 85 5.91 -4.67 23.69
C LEU A 85 6.26 -6.17 23.76
N ARG A 86 6.30 -6.76 24.96
CA ARG A 86 6.57 -8.19 25.14
C ARG A 86 5.54 -9.07 24.43
N GLU A 87 4.27 -8.72 24.53
CA GLU A 87 3.19 -9.44 23.84
C GLU A 87 3.32 -9.25 22.32
N ILE A 88 3.56 -8.02 21.85
CA ILE A 88 3.79 -7.70 20.42
C ILE A 88 4.94 -8.54 19.84
N LYS A 89 6.06 -8.65 20.54
CA LYS A 89 7.23 -9.46 20.12
C LYS A 89 6.93 -10.96 20.09
N SER A 90 5.99 -11.40 20.92
CA SER A 90 5.57 -12.80 20.97
C SER A 90 4.64 -13.18 19.81
N LEU A 91 4.02 -12.20 19.15
CA LEU A 91 3.20 -12.43 17.96
C LEU A 91 4.05 -12.92 16.78
N ASN A 92 3.48 -13.82 16.00
CA ASN A 92 4.01 -14.28 14.72
C ASN A 92 3.09 -13.81 13.61
N LEU A 93 3.66 -13.18 12.60
CA LEU A 93 3.01 -12.83 11.35
C LEU A 93 3.16 -14.01 10.36
N ALA A 94 2.65 -13.86 9.14
CA ALA A 94 2.86 -14.85 8.10
C ALA A 94 4.36 -15.15 7.90
N GLY A 95 4.70 -16.43 7.71
CA GLY A 95 6.09 -16.88 7.58
C GLY A 95 6.94 -16.76 8.85
N GLY A 96 6.32 -16.57 10.02
CA GLY A 96 7.03 -16.43 11.31
C GLY A 96 7.66 -15.05 11.53
N ALA A 97 7.37 -14.08 10.67
CA ALA A 97 7.89 -12.72 10.82
C ALA A 97 7.38 -12.04 12.09
N LYS A 98 8.08 -11.00 12.52
CA LYS A 98 7.81 -10.26 13.78
C LYS A 98 7.53 -8.79 13.52
N ILE A 99 6.73 -8.20 14.42
CA ILE A 99 6.51 -6.76 14.47
C ILE A 99 7.77 -6.11 15.10
N PRO A 100 8.45 -5.18 14.40
CA PRO A 100 9.63 -4.51 14.91
C PRO A 100 9.29 -3.42 15.93
N GLU A 101 10.26 -3.12 16.78
CA GLU A 101 10.41 -1.78 17.36
C GLU A 101 11.06 -0.87 16.32
N LEU A 102 10.78 0.43 16.39
CA LEU A 102 11.41 1.40 15.49
C LEU A 102 12.94 1.38 15.61
N GLU A 103 13.48 1.18 16.81
CA GLU A 103 14.93 1.19 17.02
C GLU A 103 15.63 0.02 16.30
N GLU A 104 15.02 -1.17 16.26
CA GLU A 104 15.60 -2.31 15.52
C GLU A 104 15.69 -2.01 14.01
N VAL A 105 14.68 -1.30 13.48
CA VAL A 105 14.67 -0.86 12.08
C VAL A 105 15.84 0.09 11.83
N PHE A 106 16.05 1.09 12.69
CA PHE A 106 17.18 2.03 12.55
C PHE A 106 18.54 1.37 12.71
N GLN A 107 18.71 0.48 13.68
CA GLN A 107 19.94 -0.30 13.82
C GLN A 107 20.26 -1.09 12.55
N MET A 108 19.25 -1.68 11.93
CA MET A 108 19.42 -2.37 10.65
C MET A 108 19.75 -1.39 9.52
N SER A 109 19.10 -0.23 9.45
CA SER A 109 19.42 0.81 8.45
C SER A 109 20.88 1.27 8.55
N VAL A 110 21.39 1.49 9.77
CA VAL A 110 22.79 1.86 10.03
C VAL A 110 23.72 0.74 9.59
N LYS A 111 23.43 -0.51 9.99
CA LYS A 111 24.22 -1.69 9.62
C LYS A 111 24.35 -1.83 8.10
N HIS A 112 23.27 -1.57 7.36
CA HIS A 112 23.23 -1.63 5.90
C HIS A 112 23.65 -0.31 5.22
N LYS A 113 24.14 0.67 5.99
CA LYS A 113 24.62 1.97 5.49
C LYS A 113 23.61 2.69 4.59
N LEU A 114 22.32 2.62 4.94
CA LEU A 114 21.24 3.22 4.17
C LEU A 114 21.53 4.71 3.88
N LYS A 115 21.50 5.08 2.61
CA LYS A 115 21.68 6.48 2.16
C LYS A 115 20.37 7.19 1.84
N LYS A 116 19.29 6.44 1.61
CA LYS A 116 17.98 6.99 1.29
C LYS A 116 17.31 7.52 2.58
N PRO A 117 16.53 8.62 2.49
CA PRO A 117 15.77 9.10 3.64
C PRO A 117 14.79 8.06 4.17
N ILE A 118 14.50 8.14 5.47
CA ILE A 118 13.42 7.41 6.12
C ILE A 118 12.37 8.43 6.58
N LEU A 119 11.14 8.25 6.12
CA LEU A 119 9.96 8.95 6.61
C LEU A 119 9.23 8.07 7.61
N VAL A 120 9.14 8.54 8.85
CA VAL A 120 8.42 7.85 9.92
C VAL A 120 7.01 8.40 9.99
N GLU A 121 6.04 7.68 9.44
CA GLU A 121 4.63 8.02 9.50
C GLU A 121 4.05 7.76 10.89
N VAL A 122 3.65 8.83 11.58
CA VAL A 122 2.97 8.73 12.87
C VAL A 122 1.51 8.37 12.66
N LYS A 123 1.13 7.15 13.06
CA LYS A 123 -0.25 6.69 13.06
C LYS A 123 -0.97 7.06 14.37
N ARG A 124 -0.37 6.71 15.52
CA ARG A 124 -0.95 6.98 16.85
C ARG A 124 0.08 6.93 17.97
N ILE A 125 0.34 8.08 18.61
CA ILE A 125 1.15 8.21 19.84
C ILE A 125 0.33 8.96 20.90
N ARG A 126 0.13 8.37 22.07
CA ARG A 126 -0.80 8.83 23.11
C ARG A 126 -0.09 9.48 24.29
N THR A 127 1.05 8.96 24.74
CA THR A 127 1.70 9.42 25.98
C THR A 127 2.87 10.35 25.72
N ASP A 128 3.06 11.33 26.61
CA ASP A 128 4.21 12.25 26.55
C ASP A 128 5.54 11.50 26.62
N LYS A 129 5.58 10.43 27.41
CA LYS A 129 6.75 9.54 27.50
C LYS A 129 7.09 8.94 26.13
N CYS A 130 6.10 8.45 25.39
CA CYS A 130 6.33 7.86 24.08
C CYS A 130 6.67 8.93 23.02
N ARG A 131 6.06 10.12 23.08
CA ARG A 131 6.43 11.25 22.22
C ARG A 131 7.88 11.64 22.40
N GLU A 132 8.34 11.80 23.64
CA GLU A 132 9.74 12.13 23.90
C GLU A 132 10.68 10.99 23.51
N SER A 133 10.31 9.74 23.80
CA SER A 133 11.09 8.60 23.36
C SER A 133 11.23 8.53 21.84
N LEU A 134 10.17 8.85 21.09
CA LEU A 134 10.22 8.90 19.62
C LEU A 134 11.14 10.02 19.13
N ILE A 135 10.97 11.25 19.65
CA ILE A 135 11.76 12.41 19.21
C ILE A 135 13.25 12.20 19.55
N ALA A 136 13.56 11.78 20.78
CA ALA A 136 14.92 11.50 21.21
C ALA A 136 15.57 10.36 20.40
N MET A 137 14.79 9.34 20.03
CA MET A 137 15.28 8.27 19.16
C MET A 137 15.61 8.80 17.77
N LEU A 138 14.74 9.60 17.15
CA LEU A 138 15.02 10.18 15.85
C LEU A 138 16.26 11.10 15.89
N GLU A 139 16.34 11.97 16.90
CA GLU A 139 17.49 12.84 17.17
C GLU A 139 18.80 12.06 17.25
N LYS A 140 18.82 10.96 18.02
CA LYS A 140 19.98 10.05 18.15
C LYS A 140 20.47 9.53 16.79
N TYR A 141 19.56 9.11 15.91
CA TYR A 141 19.92 8.49 14.63
C TYR A 141 20.15 9.49 13.48
N ARG A 142 19.79 10.77 13.63
CA ARG A 142 19.96 11.78 12.56
C ARG A 142 21.39 12.01 12.11
N GLY A 143 22.37 11.80 12.99
CA GLY A 143 23.79 11.94 12.63
C GLY A 143 24.26 10.90 11.61
N VAL A 144 23.53 9.78 11.48
CA VAL A 144 23.91 8.64 10.63
C VAL A 144 22.85 8.27 9.59
N LEU A 145 21.60 8.65 9.80
CA LEU A 145 20.46 8.41 8.91
C LEU A 145 19.71 9.71 8.63
N ALA A 146 19.29 9.92 7.39
CA ALA A 146 18.37 11.00 7.05
C ALA A 146 16.95 10.61 7.47
N VAL A 147 16.55 10.92 8.71
CA VAL A 147 15.22 10.59 9.26
C VAL A 147 14.38 11.83 9.52
N ASP A 148 13.11 11.77 9.14
CA ASP A 148 12.13 12.82 9.38
C ASP A 148 10.75 12.22 9.68
N LEU A 149 9.85 13.05 10.22
CA LEU A 149 8.48 12.65 10.54
C LEU A 149 7.52 12.93 9.38
N LEU A 150 6.60 12.00 9.17
CA LEU A 150 5.43 12.16 8.32
C LEU A 150 4.18 11.95 9.19
N ALA A 151 3.10 12.67 8.93
CA ALA A 151 1.82 12.35 9.55
C ALA A 151 0.67 12.87 8.69
N PHE A 152 -0.44 12.13 8.63
CA PHE A 152 -1.70 12.75 8.23
C PHE A 152 -2.12 13.76 9.30
N ARG A 153 -2.67 14.90 8.89
CA ARG A 153 -3.06 15.99 9.80
C ARG A 153 -3.84 15.51 11.03
N LYS A 154 -4.86 14.66 10.84
CA LYS A 154 -5.66 14.10 11.94
C LYS A 154 -4.83 13.25 12.91
N ASN A 155 -3.91 12.43 12.38
CA ASN A 155 -3.05 11.60 13.22
C ASN A 155 -2.04 12.45 13.98
N PHE A 156 -1.54 13.52 13.35
CA PHE A 156 -0.63 14.47 14.00
C PHE A 156 -1.33 15.19 15.16
N GLU A 157 -2.52 15.74 14.94
CA GLU A 157 -3.29 16.45 15.97
C GLU A 157 -3.63 15.55 17.16
N VAL A 158 -4.02 14.30 16.90
CA VAL A 158 -4.27 13.31 17.97
C VAL A 158 -2.97 12.91 18.66
N SER A 159 -1.89 12.75 17.88
CA SER A 159 -0.63 12.23 18.41
C SER A 159 0.23 13.29 19.09
N PHE A 160 0.00 14.57 18.81
CA PHE A 160 0.73 15.72 19.35
C PHE A 160 -0.29 16.84 19.63
N PRO A 161 -1.09 16.72 20.70
CA PRO A 161 -2.23 17.61 20.96
C PRO A 161 -1.81 19.05 21.33
N ASP A 162 -0.55 19.25 21.74
CA ASP A 162 0.06 20.56 21.94
C ASP A 162 1.08 20.84 20.81
N PRO A 163 0.63 21.39 19.67
CA PRO A 163 1.50 21.59 18.51
C PRO A 163 2.62 22.59 18.77
N VAL A 164 2.47 23.50 19.74
CA VAL A 164 3.50 24.48 20.09
C VAL A 164 4.63 23.79 20.85
N ARG A 165 4.30 23.05 21.92
CA ARG A 165 5.30 22.30 22.70
C ARG A 165 6.01 21.27 21.84
N TRP A 166 5.26 20.42 21.16
CA TRP A 166 5.84 19.32 20.39
C TRP A 166 6.54 19.80 19.12
N GLY A 167 6.01 20.83 18.46
CA GLY A 167 6.69 21.48 17.34
C GLY A 167 8.02 22.11 17.75
N THR A 168 8.06 22.79 18.91
CA THR A 168 9.31 23.35 19.45
C THR A 168 10.32 22.25 19.77
N ARG A 169 9.88 21.16 20.43
CA ARG A 169 10.73 20.02 20.77
C ARG A 169 11.28 19.31 19.54
N MET A 170 10.48 19.11 18.49
CA MET A 170 10.91 18.54 17.21
C MET A 170 11.89 19.46 16.48
N LYS A 171 11.62 20.77 16.46
CA LYS A 171 12.52 21.77 15.87
C LYS A 171 13.87 21.80 16.60
N ALA A 172 13.89 21.67 17.93
CA ALA A 172 15.11 21.58 18.72
C ALA A 172 15.93 20.33 18.38
N ALA A 173 15.28 19.18 18.12
CA ALA A 173 15.90 17.98 17.55
C ALA A 173 16.28 18.12 16.05
N GLY A 174 15.99 19.27 15.45
CA GLY A 174 16.14 19.57 14.03
C GLY A 174 15.25 18.75 13.09
N LEU A 175 14.24 18.05 13.61
CA LEU A 175 13.36 17.20 12.81
C LEU A 175 12.45 18.04 11.93
N ARG A 176 12.22 17.56 10.70
CA ARG A 176 11.15 18.07 9.85
C ARG A 176 9.91 17.21 10.04
N VAL A 177 8.76 17.85 10.00
CA VAL A 177 7.46 17.18 10.02
C VAL A 177 6.75 17.50 8.71
N PHE A 178 6.51 16.47 7.91
CA PHE A 178 5.69 16.57 6.73
C PHE A 178 4.25 16.21 7.12
N THR A 179 3.34 17.18 7.06
CA THR A 179 1.92 16.89 7.22
C THR A 179 1.28 16.69 5.86
N SER A 180 0.74 15.51 5.61
CA SER A 180 -0.07 15.25 4.43
C SER A 180 -1.54 15.55 4.75
N MET A 181 -2.19 16.33 3.90
CA MET A 181 -3.64 16.30 3.80
C MET A 181 -4.00 15.16 2.86
N ARG A 182 -4.91 14.27 3.27
CA ARG A 182 -5.64 13.47 2.28
C ARG A 182 -6.33 14.45 1.36
N ARG A 183 -5.74 14.74 0.20
CA ARG A 183 -6.50 15.28 -0.92
C ARG A 183 -7.63 14.28 -1.11
N LYS A 184 -8.89 14.73 -1.00
CA LYS A 184 -9.96 14.07 -1.72
C LYS A 184 -9.52 14.16 -3.17
N VAL A 185 -8.89 13.11 -3.67
CA VAL A 185 -8.58 13.00 -5.09
C VAL A 185 -9.94 13.07 -5.78
N GLY A 186 -10.22 14.20 -6.41
CA GLY A 186 -11.32 14.27 -7.38
C GLY A 186 -11.05 13.16 -8.38
N LYS A 187 -12.07 12.34 -8.65
CA LYS A 187 -11.99 11.03 -9.30
C LYS A 187 -11.39 10.98 -10.72
N ASN A 188 -10.81 12.07 -11.23
CA ASN A 188 -10.64 12.31 -12.66
C ASN A 188 -9.19 12.63 -13.07
N CYS A 189 -8.20 11.87 -12.61
CA CYS A 189 -6.91 11.80 -13.31
C CYS A 189 -6.09 10.60 -12.81
N LEU A 190 -6.05 9.53 -13.58
CA LEU A 190 -5.10 8.42 -13.41
C LEU A 190 -4.37 8.21 -14.73
N ILE A 191 -3.29 8.97 -14.93
CA ILE A 191 -2.20 8.54 -15.81
C ILE A 191 -1.21 7.84 -14.89
N CYS A 192 -1.16 6.50 -14.96
CA CYS A 192 -0.17 5.70 -14.23
C CYS A 192 0.79 5.11 -15.25
N ASP A 193 1.97 5.71 -15.39
CA ASP A 193 3.07 5.08 -16.11
C ASP A 193 3.58 3.90 -15.27
N VAL A 194 3.31 2.68 -15.71
CA VAL A 194 3.89 1.47 -15.11
C VAL A 194 5.11 1.06 -15.96
N GLU A 195 6.31 1.19 -15.40
CA GLU A 195 7.51 0.59 -15.98
C GLU A 195 7.52 -0.93 -15.74
N ALA A 196 7.64 -1.70 -16.82
CA ALA A 196 7.78 -3.15 -16.73
C ALA A 196 9.11 -3.52 -16.05
N MET A 197 9.01 -4.24 -14.92
CA MET A 197 10.16 -4.80 -14.22
C MET A 197 10.87 -5.87 -15.07
N THR A 198 12.20 -5.87 -15.06
CA THR A 198 13.06 -6.92 -15.64
C THR A 198 12.89 -8.26 -14.86
N PRO A 199 13.16 -9.42 -15.50
CA PRO A 199 12.36 -10.63 -15.37
C PRO A 199 12.68 -11.46 -14.12
N MET A 200 11.63 -11.86 -13.39
CA MET A 200 11.64 -13.00 -12.46
C MET A 200 10.63 -14.03 -12.98
N PRO A 201 11.03 -15.29 -13.22
CA PRO A 201 10.22 -16.25 -13.94
C PRO A 201 8.87 -16.45 -13.25
N ARG A 202 7.81 -16.23 -14.04
CA ARG A 202 6.39 -16.52 -13.80
C ARG A 202 5.61 -15.40 -13.07
N PHE A 203 4.85 -14.65 -13.89
CA PHE A 203 3.81 -13.66 -13.55
C PHE A 203 4.29 -12.31 -13.02
N HIS A 204 4.05 -11.23 -13.78
CA HIS A 204 4.14 -9.84 -13.30
C HIS A 204 2.76 -9.21 -13.26
N THR A 205 2.35 -8.63 -12.13
CA THR A 205 1.17 -7.77 -12.08
C THR A 205 1.55 -6.39 -12.60
N ALA A 206 1.01 -5.99 -13.76
CA ALA A 206 1.22 -4.66 -14.34
C ALA A 206 0.24 -3.62 -13.77
N VAL A 207 -0.99 -4.01 -13.47
CA VAL A 207 -1.99 -3.12 -12.85
C VAL A 207 -2.74 -3.88 -11.77
N GLU A 208 -2.82 -3.34 -10.56
CA GLU A 208 -3.66 -3.84 -9.49
C GLU A 208 -4.45 -2.68 -8.88
N GLN A 209 -5.72 -2.57 -9.28
CA GLN A 209 -6.61 -1.51 -8.85
C GLN A 209 -7.79 -2.10 -8.08
N GLN A 210 -7.78 -1.94 -6.76
CA GLN A 210 -8.88 -2.28 -5.87
C GLN A 210 -9.94 -1.18 -5.91
N GLY A 211 -10.77 -1.18 -6.95
CA GLY A 211 -11.85 -0.21 -7.13
C GLY A 211 -11.62 0.73 -8.32
N PHE A 212 -12.49 0.69 -9.32
CA PHE A 212 -12.65 1.73 -10.33
C PHE A 212 -14.08 2.23 -10.33
N THR A 213 -14.29 3.40 -10.95
CA THR A 213 -15.63 3.98 -11.07
C THR A 213 -15.74 4.79 -12.35
N VAL A 214 -16.62 4.41 -13.27
CA VAL A 214 -16.93 5.16 -14.50
C VAL A 214 -18.15 6.04 -14.21
N ARG A 215 -17.98 7.36 -14.15
CA ARG A 215 -19.03 8.30 -13.69
C ARG A 215 -19.14 9.59 -14.50
N ASP A 216 -18.22 9.84 -15.44
CA ASP A 216 -18.11 11.16 -16.07
C ASP A 216 -18.99 11.25 -17.32
N ALA A 217 -19.76 12.32 -17.38
CA ALA A 217 -20.55 12.75 -18.52
C ALA A 217 -19.71 12.90 -19.80
N ASN A 218 -18.44 13.27 -19.66
CA ASN A 218 -17.54 13.56 -20.78
C ASN A 218 -16.66 12.38 -21.18
N SER A 219 -16.56 11.33 -20.36
CA SER A 219 -15.80 10.13 -20.71
C SER A 219 -16.44 8.88 -20.10
N ARG A 220 -17.21 8.16 -20.93
CA ARG A 220 -17.72 6.81 -20.66
C ARG A 220 -16.61 5.74 -20.62
N VAL A 221 -15.37 6.17 -20.40
CA VAL A 221 -14.18 5.41 -20.72
C VAL A 221 -13.07 5.67 -19.70
N LEU A 222 -12.51 4.60 -19.14
CA LEU A 222 -11.27 4.64 -18.38
C LEU A 222 -10.16 3.95 -19.16
N HIS A 223 -8.98 4.57 -19.24
CA HIS A 223 -7.81 4.01 -19.89
C HIS A 223 -6.74 3.69 -18.84
N TYR A 224 -6.19 2.48 -18.93
CA TYR A 224 -5.05 2.03 -18.14
C TYR A 224 -3.92 1.69 -19.11
N PRO A 225 -2.92 2.56 -19.26
CA PRO A 225 -1.77 2.26 -20.10
C PRO A 225 -0.97 1.10 -19.51
N VAL A 226 -0.51 0.20 -20.37
CA VAL A 226 0.28 -0.98 -20.02
C VAL A 226 1.50 -1.03 -20.94
N LYS A 227 2.67 -0.79 -20.39
CA LYS A 227 3.93 -0.95 -21.13
C LYS A 227 4.30 -2.43 -21.14
N PHE A 228 4.39 -3.00 -22.33
CA PHE A 228 4.86 -4.36 -22.51
C PHE A 228 6.38 -4.34 -22.71
N PRO A 229 7.18 -5.05 -21.89
CA PRO A 229 8.59 -5.18 -22.17
C PRO A 229 8.76 -5.92 -23.50
N LEU A 230 9.73 -5.51 -24.33
CA LEU A 230 10.11 -6.31 -25.50
C LEU A 230 10.60 -7.68 -25.00
N LEU A 231 9.77 -8.70 -25.19
CA LEU A 231 10.16 -10.07 -24.89
C LEU A 231 11.03 -10.58 -26.05
N SER A 232 12.27 -10.95 -25.75
CA SER A 232 13.22 -11.54 -26.71
C SER A 232 12.72 -12.86 -27.31
N SER A 233 11.86 -13.58 -26.58
CA SER A 233 11.22 -14.82 -27.03
C SER A 233 10.02 -14.60 -27.96
N GLY A 234 9.55 -13.36 -28.12
CA GLY A 234 8.37 -13.03 -28.92
C GLY A 234 7.05 -13.64 -28.44
N LYS A 235 7.02 -14.27 -27.26
CA LYS A 235 5.84 -14.94 -26.69
C LYS A 235 5.48 -14.34 -25.34
N GLY A 236 4.35 -13.64 -25.26
CA GLY A 236 3.81 -13.08 -24.03
C GLY A 236 2.29 -12.95 -24.09
N VAL A 237 1.65 -13.06 -22.93
CA VAL A 237 0.19 -12.99 -22.78
C VAL A 237 -0.15 -11.93 -21.73
N LEU A 238 -1.00 -10.97 -22.11
CA LEU A 238 -1.66 -10.05 -21.19
C LEU A 238 -2.91 -10.74 -20.64
N ARG A 239 -2.95 -11.01 -19.34
CA ARG A 239 -4.12 -11.56 -18.67
C ARG A 239 -4.85 -10.43 -17.93
N VAL A 240 -6.02 -10.06 -18.43
CA VAL A 240 -6.87 -8.99 -17.87
C VAL A 240 -7.98 -9.63 -17.06
N GLY A 241 -8.10 -9.21 -15.80
CA GLY A 241 -9.10 -9.65 -14.84
C GLY A 241 -9.95 -8.48 -14.39
N VAL A 242 -11.26 -8.67 -14.37
CA VAL A 242 -12.21 -7.68 -13.87
C VAL A 242 -13.07 -8.36 -12.83
N PHE A 243 -13.20 -7.74 -11.66
CA PHE A 243 -13.96 -8.26 -10.55
C PHE A 243 -15.12 -7.35 -10.22
N ASN A 244 -16.28 -7.97 -9.96
CA ASN A 244 -17.43 -7.27 -9.39
C ASN A 244 -17.83 -6.04 -10.22
N ALA A 245 -17.87 -6.19 -11.55
CA ALA A 245 -18.36 -5.19 -12.49
C ALA A 245 -19.86 -5.03 -12.25
N LYS A 246 -20.20 -4.10 -11.36
CA LYS A 246 -21.55 -3.71 -11.03
C LYS A 246 -21.87 -2.45 -11.77
N ASP A 247 -22.90 -2.56 -12.58
CA ASP A 247 -23.47 -1.49 -13.36
C ASP A 247 -24.84 -1.14 -12.79
N ASP A 248 -25.17 0.14 -12.86
CA ASP A 248 -26.44 0.72 -12.45
C ASP A 248 -27.38 1.00 -13.64
N SER A 249 -26.94 0.76 -14.87
CA SER A 249 -27.79 0.74 -16.08
C SER A 249 -28.27 -0.67 -16.48
N GLY A 250 -29.06 -0.73 -17.55
CA GLY A 250 -29.92 -1.86 -17.90
C GLY A 250 -29.17 -3.12 -18.33
N ASP A 251 -27.91 -2.97 -18.77
CA ASP A 251 -27.11 -4.08 -19.25
C ASP A 251 -26.29 -4.80 -18.15
N ARG A 252 -26.15 -4.18 -16.97
CA ARG A 252 -25.55 -4.77 -15.76
C ARG A 252 -24.08 -5.17 -15.93
N GLY A 253 -23.29 -4.48 -16.76
CA GLY A 253 -21.88 -4.84 -16.97
C GLY A 253 -20.95 -3.71 -17.47
N VAL A 254 -19.68 -4.07 -17.64
CA VAL A 254 -18.65 -3.17 -18.22
C VAL A 254 -18.00 -3.86 -19.40
N ARG A 255 -17.79 -3.10 -20.50
CA ARG A 255 -17.01 -3.57 -21.63
C ARG A 255 -15.53 -3.28 -21.40
N VAL A 256 -14.70 -4.29 -21.48
CA VAL A 256 -13.25 -4.17 -21.33
C VAL A 256 -12.59 -4.49 -22.66
N SER A 257 -11.95 -3.50 -23.24
CA SER A 257 -11.17 -3.62 -24.47
C SER A 257 -9.68 -3.53 -24.18
N VAL A 258 -8.85 -4.20 -24.97
CA VAL A 258 -7.41 -3.96 -25.04
C VAL A 258 -7.16 -3.31 -26.39
N ILE A 259 -6.54 -2.14 -26.39
CA ILE A 259 -6.13 -1.41 -27.60
C ILE A 259 -4.60 -1.33 -27.68
N ASP A 260 -4.03 -1.26 -28.87
CA ASP A 260 -2.59 -1.06 -29.05
C ASP A 260 -2.19 0.42 -29.17
N GLY A 261 -0.89 0.68 -29.33
CA GLY A 261 -0.31 2.00 -29.56
C GLY A 261 -0.90 2.77 -30.75
N ASP A 262 -1.45 2.08 -31.74
CA ASP A 262 -2.11 2.67 -32.91
C ASP A 262 -3.61 2.88 -32.69
N GLY A 263 -4.12 2.59 -31.49
CA GLY A 263 -5.53 2.67 -31.13
C GLY A 263 -6.39 1.52 -31.66
N ARG A 264 -5.79 0.47 -32.26
CA ARG A 264 -6.53 -0.68 -32.78
C ARG A 264 -6.93 -1.60 -31.64
N ARG A 265 -8.19 -2.05 -31.65
CA ARG A 265 -8.71 -3.00 -30.66
C ARG A 265 -8.15 -4.40 -30.92
N VAL A 266 -7.41 -4.91 -29.95
CA VAL A 266 -6.76 -6.24 -29.96
C VAL A 266 -7.66 -7.30 -29.34
N ALA A 267 -8.39 -6.94 -28.30
CA ALA A 267 -9.37 -7.80 -27.65
C ALA A 267 -10.50 -6.96 -27.07
N SER A 268 -11.67 -7.57 -26.88
CA SER A 268 -12.78 -6.96 -26.15
C SER A 268 -13.62 -8.04 -25.50
N ARG A 269 -14.05 -7.80 -24.27
CA ARG A 269 -14.95 -8.67 -23.53
C ARG A 269 -15.95 -7.84 -22.74
N PHE A 270 -17.18 -8.32 -22.67
CA PHE A 270 -18.18 -7.74 -21.78
C PHE A 270 -18.22 -8.56 -20.50
N VAL A 271 -18.11 -7.90 -19.34
CA VAL A 271 -17.99 -8.56 -18.03
C VAL A 271 -19.21 -8.22 -17.19
N LYS A 272 -19.82 -9.24 -16.58
CA LYS A 272 -20.96 -9.10 -15.68
C LYS A 272 -20.76 -9.90 -14.40
N GLY A 273 -21.20 -9.34 -13.29
CA GLY A 273 -21.38 -10.09 -12.04
C GLY A 273 -20.26 -9.90 -11.02
N SER A 274 -20.35 -10.67 -9.93
CA SER A 274 -19.61 -10.48 -8.69
C SER A 274 -18.29 -11.26 -8.59
N GLY A 275 -17.91 -12.00 -9.64
CA GLY A 275 -16.70 -12.82 -9.70
C GLY A 275 -15.57 -12.19 -10.50
N TRP A 276 -14.39 -12.81 -10.49
CA TRP A 276 -13.29 -12.44 -11.38
C TRP A 276 -13.54 -13.05 -12.75
N GLU A 277 -13.71 -12.21 -13.77
CA GLU A 277 -13.66 -12.64 -15.16
C GLU A 277 -12.29 -12.33 -15.75
N TRP A 278 -11.60 -13.38 -16.18
CA TRP A 278 -10.28 -13.29 -16.79
C TRP A 278 -10.35 -13.54 -18.29
N PHE A 279 -9.56 -12.80 -19.06
CA PHE A 279 -9.28 -13.12 -20.45
C PHE A 279 -7.83 -12.79 -20.80
N GLU A 280 -7.33 -13.51 -21.81
CA GLU A 280 -5.93 -13.48 -22.22
C GLU A 280 -5.81 -12.85 -23.61
N VAL A 281 -4.82 -11.98 -23.77
CA VAL A 281 -4.55 -11.26 -25.02
C VAL A 281 -3.09 -11.48 -25.39
N PRO A 282 -2.80 -12.11 -26.55
CA PRO A 282 -1.44 -12.24 -27.04
C PRO A 282 -0.79 -10.87 -27.20
N ALA A 283 0.42 -10.71 -26.66
CA ALA A 283 1.17 -9.46 -26.68
C ALA A 283 2.40 -9.51 -27.59
N ASN A 284 2.51 -10.57 -28.41
CA ASN A 284 3.65 -10.82 -29.29
C ASN A 284 3.90 -9.62 -30.21
N GLY A 285 5.09 -9.01 -30.09
CA GLY A 285 5.53 -7.90 -30.93
C GLY A 285 4.90 -6.53 -30.61
N ARG A 286 4.07 -6.42 -29.56
CA ARG A 286 3.40 -5.17 -29.17
C ARG A 286 4.14 -4.52 -28.00
N LYS A 287 4.50 -3.23 -28.13
CA LYS A 287 5.21 -2.47 -27.07
C LYS A 287 4.25 -1.73 -26.15
N ASP A 288 3.16 -1.22 -26.72
CA ASP A 288 2.18 -0.40 -26.02
C ASP A 288 0.79 -1.03 -26.15
N LEU A 289 0.20 -1.36 -25.00
CA LEU A 289 -1.18 -1.80 -24.88
C LEU A 289 -1.90 -0.89 -23.89
N PHE A 290 -3.19 -0.70 -24.06
CA PHE A 290 -4.04 -0.01 -23.10
C PHE A 290 -5.25 -0.86 -22.78
N VAL A 291 -5.55 -1.05 -21.51
CA VAL A 291 -6.81 -1.63 -21.07
C VAL A 291 -7.82 -0.51 -20.94
N ARG A 292 -8.90 -0.60 -21.71
CA ARG A 292 -9.97 0.38 -21.81
C ARG A 292 -11.25 -0.19 -21.20
N LEU A 293 -11.77 0.42 -20.14
CA LEU A 293 -13.08 0.10 -19.57
C LEU A 293 -14.11 1.07 -20.14
N GLU A 294 -15.18 0.54 -20.73
CA GLU A 294 -16.26 1.29 -21.39
C GLU A 294 -17.60 0.94 -20.73
N ASP A 295 -18.39 1.97 -20.48
CA ASP A 295 -19.80 1.87 -20.13
C ASP A 295 -20.63 2.08 -21.41
N ALA A 296 -21.48 1.11 -21.75
CA ALA A 296 -22.19 1.11 -23.03
C ALA A 296 -23.49 1.92 -23.01
N ASP A 297 -24.16 2.05 -21.85
CA ASP A 297 -25.60 2.32 -21.81
C ASP A 297 -26.06 3.33 -20.75
N THR A 298 -25.18 4.07 -20.05
CA THR A 298 -25.65 5.13 -19.13
C THR A 298 -26.46 6.22 -19.84
N SER A 299 -27.79 6.08 -19.72
CA SER A 299 -28.78 7.11 -19.97
C SER A 299 -28.64 8.18 -18.88
N PHE A 300 -28.48 9.43 -19.32
CA PHE A 300 -28.30 10.56 -18.41
C PHE A 300 -29.59 10.85 -17.63
N GLY A 301 -29.50 10.90 -16.29
CA GLY A 301 -30.58 11.42 -15.43
C GLY A 301 -30.84 10.63 -14.13
N GLY A 302 -30.27 9.43 -13.98
CA GLY A 302 -30.42 8.63 -12.76
C GLY A 302 -29.53 9.14 -11.61
N ARG A 303 -30.05 9.12 -10.37
CA ARG A 303 -29.29 9.41 -9.13
C ARG A 303 -28.28 8.31 -8.75
N HIS A 304 -27.97 7.39 -9.65
CA HIS A 304 -27.23 6.18 -9.33
C HIS A 304 -25.71 6.34 -9.55
N PRO A 305 -24.90 5.63 -8.73
CA PRO A 305 -23.45 5.73 -8.80
C PRO A 305 -22.92 4.82 -9.91
N GLY A 306 -22.59 5.43 -11.07
CA GLY A 306 -22.04 4.75 -12.25
C GLY A 306 -21.07 3.58 -11.99
N ASN A 307 -21.02 2.65 -12.94
CA ASN A 307 -20.17 1.45 -13.02
C ASN A 307 -18.97 1.36 -12.07
N VAL A 308 -18.96 0.35 -11.18
CA VAL A 308 -17.88 0.07 -10.23
C VAL A 308 -17.35 -1.35 -10.34
N GLY A 309 -16.07 -1.56 -10.02
CA GLY A 309 -15.46 -2.89 -9.99
C GLY A 309 -14.00 -2.83 -9.54
N ALA A 310 -13.25 -3.93 -9.67
CA ALA A 310 -11.80 -3.95 -9.52
C ALA A 310 -11.14 -4.49 -10.80
N LEU A 311 -9.92 -4.05 -11.07
CA LEU A 311 -9.16 -4.40 -12.26
C LEU A 311 -7.81 -4.99 -11.85
N LYS A 312 -7.43 -6.09 -12.48
CA LYS A 312 -6.09 -6.66 -12.36
C LYS A 312 -5.57 -7.02 -13.74
N VAL A 313 -4.32 -6.70 -14.01
CA VAL A 313 -3.67 -6.93 -15.29
C VAL A 313 -2.33 -7.61 -15.03
N ASN A 314 -2.15 -8.81 -15.55
CA ASN A 314 -0.93 -9.59 -15.39
C ASN A 314 -0.25 -9.80 -16.74
N LEU A 315 1.08 -9.76 -16.75
CA LEU A 315 1.93 -10.16 -17.86
C LEU A 315 2.44 -11.58 -17.58
N ILE A 316 2.23 -12.47 -18.53
CA ILE A 316 2.66 -13.88 -18.48
C ILE A 316 3.61 -14.11 -19.66
N TYR A 317 4.76 -14.70 -19.40
CA TYR A 317 5.79 -15.03 -20.39
C TYR A 317 6.39 -16.41 -20.11
#